data_AF-A0A927F9Q1-F1
#
_entry.id   AF-A0A927F9Q1-F1
#
_cell.length_a   1.000
_cell.length_b   1.000
_cell.length_c   1.000
_cell.angle_alpha   90.00
_cell.angle_beta   90.00
_cell.angle_gamma   90.00
#
_symmetry.space_group_name_H-M   'P 1'
#
loop_
_entity.id
_entity.type
_entity.pdbx_description
1 polymer ?
#
loop_
_entity_poly.entity_id
_entity_poly.type
_entity_poly.pdbx_seq_one_letter_code
_entity_poly.pdbx_strand_id
1 'polypeptide(L)'
;VRYNEAAIYDLLFAASSGTLKSFFASDRRFGGKGGFFGVLHTWGQRLQLHPHVHYVVACGSLADGVWRDGKGSLFDVKKLSKVFRGKFLKAVQRLHAKGKLTLPPGWGPGRFRGALRLSSLRPWVVYTKETYCGPDKVVEYVGRYAHKVAISEGRIREVGEGSVTFEWKDYRQDGAKKLATVAGGDFVRMFAQHVLPAGFRRIRYYGFWNPKGLDQARQSIKQQGLALVDMVKALLAVAANIELRHQEHGVRCPSCGDLAFEAETPSFHSLLDLLDSS
;
A
#
# COMPACT_ATOMS: atom_id res chain seq x y z
N VAL A 1 3.64 -12.06 -10.53
CA VAL A 1 4.02 -10.68 -10.17
C VAL A 1 5.10 -10.18 -11.11
N ARG A 2 6.36 -10.67 -11.04
CA ARG A 2 7.52 -10.18 -11.83
C ARG A 2 7.30 -9.98 -13.34
N TYR A 3 6.50 -10.82 -13.99
CA TYR A 3 6.20 -10.68 -15.43
C TYR A 3 5.10 -9.64 -15.77
N ASN A 4 4.40 -9.12 -14.77
CA ASN A 4 3.21 -8.27 -14.93
C ASN A 4 3.04 -7.32 -13.73
N GLU A 5 4.12 -6.67 -13.30
CA GLU A 5 4.15 -5.97 -12.00
C GLU A 5 3.07 -4.90 -11.88
N ALA A 6 3.03 -3.96 -12.82
CA ALA A 6 2.03 -2.90 -12.85
C ALA A 6 0.59 -3.45 -12.80
N ALA A 7 0.27 -4.40 -13.69
CA ALA A 7 -1.06 -5.00 -13.75
C ALA A 7 -1.46 -5.72 -12.46
N ILE A 8 -0.53 -6.45 -11.83
CA ILE A 8 -0.80 -7.15 -10.58
C ILE A 8 -0.94 -6.19 -9.40
N TYR A 9 -0.11 -5.16 -9.33
CA TYR A 9 -0.21 -4.13 -8.29
C TYR A 9 -1.51 -3.32 -8.44
N ASP A 10 -1.95 -3.02 -9.67
CA ASP A 10 -3.24 -2.41 -9.93
C ASP A 10 -4.40 -3.28 -9.48
N LEU A 11 -4.36 -4.58 -9.80
CA LEU A 11 -5.37 -5.53 -9.32
C LEU A 11 -5.37 -5.63 -7.79
N LEU A 12 -4.20 -5.54 -7.16
CA LEU A 12 -4.08 -5.58 -5.70
C LEU A 12 -4.82 -4.40 -5.08
N PHE A 13 -4.59 -3.19 -5.58
CA PHE A 13 -5.33 -1.99 -5.17
C PHE A 13 -6.83 -2.10 -5.47
N ALA A 14 -7.20 -2.47 -6.70
CA ALA A 14 -8.59 -2.53 -7.12
C ALA A 14 -9.40 -3.55 -6.32
N ALA A 15 -8.87 -4.75 -6.10
CA ALA A 15 -9.55 -5.80 -5.36
C ALA A 15 -9.66 -5.47 -3.87
N SER A 16 -8.60 -4.96 -3.25
CA SER A 16 -8.59 -4.63 -1.81
C SER A 16 -9.44 -3.41 -1.50
N SER A 17 -9.28 -2.29 -2.23
CA SER A 17 -10.12 -1.10 -2.06
C SER A 17 -11.58 -1.37 -2.41
N GLY A 18 -11.83 -2.14 -3.46
CA GLY A 18 -13.18 -2.58 -3.83
C GLY A 18 -13.81 -3.45 -2.74
N THR A 19 -13.03 -4.25 -2.00
CA THR A 19 -13.53 -5.02 -0.85
C THR A 19 -13.96 -4.08 0.27
N LEU A 20 -13.10 -3.15 0.69
CA LEU A 20 -13.45 -2.16 1.72
C LEU A 20 -14.70 -1.34 1.35
N LYS A 21 -14.77 -0.83 0.12
CA LYS A 21 -15.95 -0.09 -0.38
C LYS A 21 -17.24 -0.90 -0.27
N SER A 22 -17.21 -2.16 -0.71
CA SER A 22 -18.40 -3.03 -0.60
C SER A 22 -18.81 -3.24 0.85
N PHE A 23 -17.86 -3.42 1.76
CA PHE A 23 -18.15 -3.63 3.18
C PHE A 23 -18.79 -2.40 3.81
N PHE A 24 -18.23 -1.21 3.60
CA PHE A 24 -18.83 0.04 4.08
C PHE A 24 -20.25 0.26 3.54
N ALA A 25 -20.46 0.00 2.25
CA ALA A 25 -21.77 0.18 1.62
C ALA A 25 -22.82 -0.82 2.13
N SER A 26 -22.42 -2.08 2.39
CA SER A 26 -23.35 -3.15 2.78
C SER A 26 -23.59 -3.26 4.29
N ASP A 27 -22.73 -2.66 5.11
CA ASP A 27 -22.84 -2.76 6.57
C ASP A 27 -23.95 -1.84 7.07
N ARG A 28 -24.93 -2.37 7.82
CA ARG A 28 -26.08 -1.59 8.32
C ARG A 28 -25.67 -0.42 9.23
N ARG A 29 -24.53 -0.51 9.91
CA ARG A 29 -24.00 0.57 10.78
C ARG A 29 -23.48 1.74 9.96
N PHE A 30 -22.84 1.44 8.83
CA PHE A 30 -22.17 2.44 7.99
C PHE A 30 -23.03 2.86 6.81
N GLY A 31 -23.49 1.93 5.97
CA GLY A 31 -24.44 2.16 4.89
C GLY A 31 -24.00 3.24 3.89
N GLY A 32 -22.69 3.49 3.78
CA GLY A 32 -22.17 4.71 3.16
C GLY A 32 -20.75 4.57 2.64
N LYS A 33 -20.12 5.70 2.36
CA LYS A 33 -18.74 5.76 1.86
C LYS A 33 -17.78 5.87 3.04
N GLY A 34 -16.95 4.86 3.26
CA GLY A 34 -15.77 5.01 4.13
C GLY A 34 -14.69 5.86 3.47
N GLY A 35 -13.73 6.36 4.24
CA GLY A 35 -12.58 7.13 3.74
C GLY A 35 -11.30 6.41 4.09
N PHE A 36 -10.47 6.12 3.09
CA PHE A 36 -9.23 5.38 3.31
C PHE A 36 -8.22 5.64 2.19
N PHE A 37 -6.93 5.49 2.48
CA PHE A 37 -5.88 5.45 1.47
C PHE A 37 -5.04 4.19 1.67
N GLY A 38 -4.48 3.71 0.56
CA GLY A 38 -3.62 2.54 0.54
C GLY A 38 -2.20 2.90 0.12
N VAL A 39 -1.21 2.27 0.75
CA VAL A 39 0.21 2.35 0.38
C VAL A 39 0.68 0.97 -0.06
N LEU A 40 1.20 0.86 -1.28
CA LEU A 40 1.77 -0.39 -1.80
C LEU A 40 3.16 -0.62 -1.22
N HIS A 41 3.37 -1.82 -0.70
CA HIS A 41 4.64 -2.37 -0.25
C HIS A 41 4.94 -3.64 -1.04
N THR A 42 6.20 -3.86 -1.41
CA THR A 42 6.59 -5.00 -2.26
C THR A 42 7.59 -5.96 -1.61
N TRP A 43 7.97 -5.73 -0.35
CA TRP A 43 9.00 -6.51 0.34
C TRP A 43 8.52 -7.12 1.66
N GLY A 44 9.12 -8.25 2.02
CA GLY A 44 9.05 -8.79 3.37
C GLY A 44 10.25 -8.36 4.21
N GLN A 45 10.31 -8.82 5.46
CA GLN A 45 11.45 -8.54 6.35
C GLN A 45 12.78 -9.04 5.77
N ARG A 46 12.80 -10.12 4.97
CA ARG A 46 14.04 -10.63 4.36
C ARG A 46 14.26 -10.14 2.92
N LEU A 47 13.63 -9.03 2.51
CA LEU A 47 13.68 -8.50 1.14
C LEU A 47 13.18 -9.47 0.06
N GLN A 48 12.37 -10.46 0.45
CA GLN A 48 11.65 -11.26 -0.53
C GLN A 48 10.51 -10.46 -1.12
N LEU A 49 10.24 -10.66 -2.42
CA LEU A 49 9.08 -10.07 -3.09
C LEU A 49 7.78 -10.49 -2.37
N HIS A 50 7.13 -9.52 -1.74
CA HIS A 50 5.91 -9.68 -0.96
C HIS A 50 4.97 -8.48 -1.19
N PRO A 51 4.26 -8.40 -2.33
CA PRO A 51 3.33 -7.31 -2.60
C PRO A 51 2.13 -7.33 -1.66
N HIS A 52 1.91 -6.24 -0.95
CA HIS A 52 0.77 -6.02 -0.06
C HIS A 52 0.42 -4.53 0.01
N VAL A 53 -0.80 -4.21 0.44
CA VAL A 53 -1.26 -2.83 0.60
C VAL A 53 -1.62 -2.60 2.06
N HIS A 54 -1.00 -1.58 2.65
CA HIS A 54 -1.40 -1.07 3.96
C HIS A 54 -2.49 -0.03 3.76
N TYR A 55 -3.62 -0.23 4.42
CA TYR A 55 -4.71 0.75 4.44
C TYR A 55 -4.77 1.45 5.78
N VAL A 56 -4.82 2.78 5.74
CA VAL A 56 -5.33 3.58 6.86
C VAL A 56 -6.76 3.92 6.51
N VAL A 57 -7.66 3.65 7.44
CA VAL A 57 -9.11 3.75 7.24
C VAL A 57 -9.66 4.66 8.32
N ALA A 58 -10.39 5.69 7.93
CA ALA A 58 -11.17 6.47 8.85
C ALA A 58 -12.15 5.56 9.58
N CYS A 59 -12.21 5.64 10.91
CA CYS A 59 -13.10 4.82 11.73
C CYS A 59 -14.55 5.29 11.61
N GLY A 60 -15.12 5.24 10.41
CA GLY A 60 -16.49 5.66 10.14
C GLY A 60 -16.75 5.86 8.65
N SER A 61 -17.95 6.33 8.35
CA SER A 61 -18.42 6.51 6.97
C SER A 61 -19.32 7.73 6.83
N LEU A 62 -19.35 8.28 5.62
CA LEU A 62 -20.31 9.29 5.21
C LEU A 62 -21.48 8.64 4.48
N ALA A 63 -22.68 8.74 5.04
CA ALA A 63 -23.92 8.27 4.44
C ALA A 63 -24.89 9.45 4.33
N ASP A 64 -25.32 9.78 3.11
CA ASP A 64 -26.25 10.89 2.84
C ASP A 64 -25.83 12.24 3.45
N GLY A 65 -24.52 12.52 3.43
CA GLY A 65 -23.96 13.75 4.02
C GLY A 65 -23.89 13.73 5.54
N VAL A 66 -24.24 12.63 6.20
CA VAL A 66 -24.16 12.45 7.65
C VAL A 66 -23.02 11.50 7.97
N TRP A 67 -22.12 11.93 8.86
CA TRP A 67 -21.06 11.08 9.37
C TRP A 67 -21.62 10.05 10.35
N ARG A 68 -21.11 8.82 10.25
CA ARG A 68 -21.43 7.69 11.13
C ARG A 68 -20.14 7.11 11.70
N ASP A 69 -19.98 7.22 13.02
CA ASP A 69 -18.81 6.73 13.73
C ASP A 69 -18.72 5.20 13.75
N GLY A 70 -17.49 4.72 13.58
CA GLY A 70 -17.09 3.35 13.85
C GLY A 70 -16.23 3.28 15.12
N LYS A 71 -16.33 2.16 15.83
CA LYS A 71 -15.49 1.87 17.00
C LYS A 71 -14.77 0.53 16.81
N GLY A 72 -13.54 0.41 17.32
CA GLY A 72 -12.79 -0.83 17.31
C GLY A 72 -12.54 -1.38 15.90
N SER A 73 -12.64 -2.71 15.75
CA SER A 73 -12.52 -3.37 14.46
C SER A 73 -13.78 -3.12 13.61
N LEU A 74 -13.62 -2.36 12.52
CA LEU A 74 -14.74 -1.98 11.67
C LEU A 74 -15.42 -3.18 11.02
N PHE A 75 -14.64 -4.20 10.62
CA PHE A 75 -15.14 -5.36 9.89
C PHE A 75 -14.46 -6.66 10.32
N ASP A 76 -15.15 -7.77 10.11
CA ASP A 76 -14.60 -9.12 10.30
C ASP A 76 -13.48 -9.41 9.28
N VAL A 77 -12.27 -9.68 9.78
CA VAL A 77 -11.08 -9.92 8.96
C VAL A 77 -11.15 -11.19 8.12
N LYS A 78 -11.84 -12.23 8.59
CA LYS A 78 -12.01 -13.49 7.84
C LYS A 78 -12.94 -13.25 6.66
N LYS A 79 -14.01 -12.48 6.85
CA LYS A 79 -14.92 -12.08 5.75
C LYS A 79 -14.20 -11.18 4.74
N LEU A 80 -13.47 -10.16 5.21
CA LEU A 80 -12.66 -9.28 4.35
C LEU A 80 -11.68 -10.11 3.50
N SER A 81 -10.92 -10.99 4.14
CA SER A 81 -9.94 -11.85 3.47
C SER A 81 -10.58 -12.73 2.39
N LYS A 82 -11.70 -13.39 2.70
CA LYS A 82 -12.42 -14.25 1.74
C LYS A 82 -12.89 -13.46 0.51
N VAL A 83 -13.49 -12.29 0.72
CA VAL A 83 -14.01 -11.46 -0.38
C VAL A 83 -12.88 -10.86 -1.20
N PHE A 84 -11.84 -10.34 -0.55
CA PHE A 84 -10.65 -9.81 -1.23
C PHE A 84 -9.99 -10.87 -2.10
N ARG A 85 -9.72 -12.07 -1.55
CA ARG A 85 -9.18 -13.22 -2.29
C ARG A 85 -10.02 -13.52 -3.53
N GLY A 86 -11.34 -13.61 -3.37
CA GLY A 86 -12.25 -13.88 -4.49
C GLY A 86 -12.19 -12.81 -5.58
N LYS A 87 -12.24 -11.52 -5.18
CA LYS A 87 -12.14 -10.40 -6.13
C LYS A 87 -10.82 -10.39 -6.88
N PHE A 88 -9.70 -10.59 -6.17
CA PHE A 88 -8.36 -10.57 -6.76
C PHE A 88 -8.18 -11.72 -7.76
N LEU A 89 -8.45 -12.96 -7.37
CA LEU A 89 -8.28 -14.13 -8.24
C LEU A 89 -9.18 -14.05 -9.48
N LYS A 90 -10.44 -13.59 -9.32
CA LYS A 90 -11.35 -13.37 -10.45
C LYS A 90 -10.82 -12.31 -11.40
N ALA A 91 -10.20 -11.24 -10.89
CA ALA A 91 -9.63 -10.19 -11.71
C ALA A 91 -8.38 -10.66 -12.47
N VAL A 92 -7.51 -11.45 -11.83
CA VAL A 92 -6.34 -12.07 -12.49
C VAL A 92 -6.79 -13.00 -13.61
N GLN A 93 -7.79 -13.85 -13.36
CA GLN A 93 -8.36 -14.74 -14.37
C GLN A 93 -8.93 -13.96 -15.57
N ARG A 94 -9.61 -12.84 -15.31
CA ARG A 94 -10.15 -11.96 -16.37
C ARG A 94 -9.06 -11.29 -17.20
N LEU A 95 -7.96 -10.85 -16.59
CA LEU A 95 -6.84 -10.28 -17.37
C LEU A 95 -6.18 -11.33 -18.26
N HIS A 96 -5.98 -12.55 -17.74
CA HIS A 96 -5.47 -13.66 -18.54
C HIS A 96 -6.39 -13.98 -19.73
N ALA A 97 -7.70 -14.08 -19.50
CA ALA A 97 -8.67 -14.34 -20.57
C ALA A 97 -8.69 -13.25 -21.66
N LYS A 98 -8.27 -12.03 -21.32
CA LYS A 98 -8.15 -10.90 -22.27
C LYS A 98 -6.77 -10.82 -22.95
N GLY A 99 -5.88 -11.80 -22.74
CA GLY A 99 -4.52 -11.75 -23.27
C GLY A 99 -3.64 -10.65 -22.65
N LYS A 100 -4.04 -10.08 -21.50
CA LYS A 100 -3.35 -8.96 -20.85
C LYS A 100 -2.33 -9.40 -19.79
N LEU A 101 -2.04 -10.70 -19.68
CA LEU A 101 -1.03 -11.23 -18.78
C LEU A 101 0.00 -12.04 -19.55
N THR A 102 1.27 -11.71 -19.34
CA THR A 102 2.41 -12.52 -19.79
C THR A 102 2.63 -13.66 -18.80
N LEU A 103 2.51 -14.90 -19.25
CA LEU A 103 2.82 -16.05 -18.41
C LEU A 103 4.34 -16.28 -18.32
N PRO A 104 4.86 -16.81 -17.20
CA PRO A 104 6.27 -17.18 -17.12
C PRO A 104 6.64 -18.21 -18.21
N PRO A 105 7.92 -18.27 -18.65
CA PRO A 105 8.38 -19.29 -19.58
C PRO A 105 8.01 -20.71 -19.14
N GLY A 106 7.51 -21.53 -20.08
CA GLY A 106 7.06 -22.90 -19.81
C GLY A 106 5.70 -23.01 -19.09
N TRP A 107 4.95 -21.91 -18.93
CA TRP A 107 3.57 -21.97 -18.42
C TRP A 107 2.55 -22.00 -19.55
N GLY A 108 1.80 -23.10 -19.61
CA GLY A 108 0.57 -23.18 -20.41
C GLY A 108 -0.69 -22.81 -19.61
N PRO A 109 -1.86 -22.71 -20.28
CA PRO A 109 -3.14 -22.38 -19.63
C PRO A 109 -3.52 -23.33 -18.49
N GLY A 110 -3.17 -24.61 -18.59
CA GLY A 110 -3.41 -25.60 -17.54
C GLY A 110 -2.67 -25.29 -16.24
N ARG A 111 -1.36 -24.97 -16.34
CA ARG A 111 -0.52 -24.59 -15.19
C ARG A 111 -1.01 -23.29 -14.55
N PHE A 112 -1.43 -22.32 -15.36
CA PHE A 112 -2.03 -21.08 -14.87
C PHE A 112 -3.32 -21.33 -14.08
N ARG A 113 -4.26 -22.13 -14.62
CA ARG A 113 -5.49 -22.50 -13.91
C ARG A 113 -5.21 -23.26 -12.61
N GLY A 114 -4.26 -24.19 -12.63
CA GLY A 114 -3.81 -24.92 -11.45
C GLY A 114 -3.28 -23.98 -10.37
N ALA A 115 -2.45 -23.01 -10.73
CA ALA A 115 -1.93 -22.00 -9.81
C ALA A 115 -3.05 -21.17 -9.17
N LEU A 116 -4.03 -20.69 -9.95
CA LEU A 116 -5.19 -19.96 -9.40
C LEU A 116 -6.01 -20.81 -8.43
N ARG A 117 -6.24 -22.09 -8.75
CA ARG A 117 -6.94 -23.03 -7.87
C ARG A 117 -6.21 -23.21 -6.55
N LEU A 118 -4.90 -23.48 -6.59
CA LEU A 118 -4.08 -23.60 -5.38
C LEU A 118 -4.10 -22.32 -4.55
N SER A 119 -4.03 -21.14 -5.20
CA SER A 119 -4.16 -19.86 -4.51
C SER A 119 -5.53 -19.63 -3.88
N SER A 120 -6.62 -20.17 -4.45
CA SER A 120 -7.97 -20.06 -3.87
C SER A 120 -8.17 -20.95 -2.64
N LEU A 121 -7.44 -22.06 -2.54
CA LEU A 121 -7.53 -23.00 -1.42
C LEU A 121 -6.75 -22.51 -0.19
N ARG A 122 -5.69 -21.72 -0.42
CA ARG A 122 -4.90 -21.15 0.68
C ARG A 122 -5.70 -20.09 1.45
N PRO A 123 -5.58 -20.04 2.79
CA PRO A 123 -6.09 -18.92 3.57
C PRO A 123 -5.28 -17.66 3.24
N TRP A 124 -5.97 -16.57 2.94
CA TRP A 124 -5.34 -15.26 2.77
C TRP A 124 -5.38 -14.53 4.11
N VAL A 125 -4.36 -13.73 4.39
CA VAL A 125 -4.27 -12.98 5.65
C VAL A 125 -4.62 -11.52 5.35
N VAL A 126 -5.69 -11.05 5.99
CA VAL A 126 -5.96 -9.63 6.18
C VAL A 126 -5.83 -9.39 7.67
N TYR A 127 -5.07 -8.37 8.02
CA TYR A 127 -4.86 -7.96 9.41
C TYR A 127 -5.43 -6.56 9.59
N THR A 128 -6.18 -6.38 10.68
CA THR A 128 -6.70 -5.08 11.09
C THR A 128 -6.30 -4.86 12.53
N LYS A 129 -5.81 -3.66 12.84
CA LYS A 129 -5.55 -3.22 14.18
C LYS A 129 -6.16 -1.84 14.34
N GLU A 130 -6.79 -1.60 15.48
CA GLU A 130 -7.14 -0.25 15.89
C GLU A 130 -5.84 0.53 16.13
N THR A 131 -5.64 1.59 15.35
CA THR A 131 -4.54 2.53 15.57
C THR A 131 -5.00 3.58 16.56
N TYR A 132 -4.22 3.75 17.63
CA TYR A 132 -4.48 4.73 18.68
C TYR A 132 -4.69 6.13 18.08
N CYS A 133 -5.75 6.79 18.53
CA CYS A 133 -6.21 8.08 18.05
C CYS A 133 -5.15 9.18 18.26
N GLY A 134 -4.84 9.91 17.19
CA GLY A 134 -3.94 11.06 17.22
C GLY A 134 -3.37 11.38 15.83
N PRO A 135 -3.46 12.62 15.34
CA PRO A 135 -2.88 13.02 14.05
C PRO A 135 -1.40 12.64 13.94
N ASP A 136 -0.62 12.82 15.01
CA ASP A 136 0.81 12.50 15.05
C ASP A 136 1.11 11.02 14.87
N LYS A 137 0.25 10.13 15.39
CA LYS A 137 0.43 8.68 15.26
C LYS A 137 0.08 8.19 13.86
N VAL A 138 -0.89 8.83 13.22
CA VAL A 138 -1.18 8.59 11.80
C VAL A 138 -0.03 9.10 10.94
N VAL A 139 0.51 10.28 11.24
CA VAL A 139 1.69 10.85 10.57
C VAL A 139 2.90 9.93 10.70
N GLU A 140 3.19 9.48 11.92
CA GLU A 140 4.29 8.55 12.21
C GLU A 140 4.10 7.22 11.47
N TYR A 141 2.86 6.71 11.41
CA TYR A 141 2.52 5.52 10.64
C TYR A 141 2.79 5.76 9.16
N VAL A 142 2.17 6.77 8.55
CA VAL A 142 2.34 7.05 7.12
C VAL A 142 3.79 7.33 6.78
N GLY A 143 4.50 8.13 7.56
CA GLY A 143 5.92 8.40 7.35
C GLY A 143 6.76 7.11 7.34
N ARG A 144 6.48 6.17 8.26
CA ARG A 144 7.16 4.86 8.27
C ARG A 144 6.89 4.00 7.04
N TYR A 145 5.71 4.09 6.41
CA TYR A 145 5.35 3.25 5.27
C TYR A 145 5.50 3.95 3.91
N ALA A 146 5.51 5.28 3.87
CA ALA A 146 5.67 6.05 2.64
C ALA A 146 7.14 6.38 2.35
N HIS A 147 7.99 6.60 3.37
CA HIS A 147 9.40 6.93 3.10
C HIS A 147 10.32 5.71 3.08
N LYS A 148 9.89 4.56 3.62
CA LYS A 148 10.75 3.38 3.65
C LYS A 148 10.95 2.82 2.24
N VAL A 149 12.21 2.83 1.82
CA VAL A 149 12.77 1.90 0.84
C VAL A 149 12.70 0.46 1.36
N ALA A 150 12.97 -0.52 0.50
CA ALA A 150 12.84 -1.95 0.83
C ALA A 150 13.56 -2.35 2.14
N ILE A 151 14.70 -1.72 2.43
CA ILE A 151 15.44 -1.90 3.68
C ILE A 151 15.94 -0.55 4.20
N SER A 152 15.76 -0.29 5.50
CA SER A 152 16.33 0.89 6.14
C SER A 152 17.83 0.71 6.40
N GLU A 153 18.61 1.78 6.31
CA GLU A 153 20.05 1.78 6.58
C GLU A 153 20.41 1.13 7.91
N GLY A 154 19.71 1.48 9.01
CA GLY A 154 19.97 0.89 10.33
C GLY A 154 19.70 -0.62 10.45
N ARG A 155 19.19 -1.28 9.40
CA ARG A 155 19.12 -2.75 9.32
C ARG A 155 20.33 -3.35 8.63
N ILE A 156 21.07 -2.61 7.81
CA ILE A 156 22.36 -3.05 7.27
C ILE A 156 23.36 -2.99 8.42
N ARG A 157 23.95 -4.14 8.76
CA ARG A 157 24.87 -4.27 9.90
C ARG A 157 26.32 -4.26 9.47
N GLU A 158 26.59 -4.82 8.29
CA GLU A 158 27.93 -4.94 7.77
C GLU A 158 27.87 -5.00 6.25
N VAL A 159 28.86 -4.38 5.61
CA VAL A 159 29.16 -4.54 4.19
C VAL A 159 30.61 -5.01 4.12
N GLY A 160 30.78 -6.31 3.90
CA GLY A 160 32.09 -6.95 3.80
C GLY A 160 32.56 -7.06 2.35
N GLU A 161 33.69 -7.74 2.14
CA GLU A 161 34.26 -7.95 0.81
C GLU A 161 33.35 -8.90 0.00
N GLY A 162 32.46 -8.32 -0.82
CA GLY A 162 31.51 -9.04 -1.66
C GLY A 162 30.24 -9.53 -0.95
N SER A 163 29.99 -9.15 0.31
CA SER A 163 28.80 -9.58 1.05
C SER A 163 28.13 -8.46 1.84
N VAL A 164 26.83 -8.63 2.12
CA VAL A 164 26.03 -7.70 2.90
C VAL A 164 25.31 -8.47 3.99
N THR A 165 25.49 -8.04 5.24
CA THR A 165 24.78 -8.58 6.41
C THR A 165 23.72 -7.59 6.86
N PHE A 166 22.48 -8.07 7.01
CA PHE A 166 21.38 -7.24 7.49
C PHE A 166 20.49 -7.93 8.54
N GLU A 167 19.98 -7.13 9.47
CA GLU A 167 19.03 -7.54 10.50
C GLU A 167 17.62 -7.65 9.93
N TRP A 168 16.88 -8.70 10.30
CA TRP A 168 15.47 -8.88 9.99
C TRP A 168 14.70 -9.40 11.21
N LYS A 169 13.40 -9.13 11.26
CA LYS A 169 12.51 -9.64 12.32
C LYS A 169 11.85 -10.93 11.91
N ASP A 170 12.03 -11.98 12.71
CA ASP A 170 11.36 -13.25 12.52
C ASP A 170 10.01 -13.26 13.24
N TYR A 171 8.96 -12.88 12.52
CA TYR A 171 7.60 -12.89 13.06
C TYR A 171 7.07 -14.28 13.40
N ARG A 172 7.75 -15.37 12.98
CA ARG A 172 7.41 -16.73 13.44
C ARG A 172 7.99 -17.04 14.82
N GLN A 173 8.91 -16.22 15.31
CA GLN A 173 9.56 -16.32 16.60
C GLN A 173 9.42 -14.98 17.34
N ASP A 174 8.17 -14.52 17.51
CA ASP A 174 7.81 -13.31 18.26
C ASP A 174 8.55 -12.02 17.86
N GLY A 175 9.00 -11.94 16.61
CA GLY A 175 9.70 -10.78 16.09
C GLY A 175 11.17 -10.71 16.51
N ALA A 176 11.76 -11.84 16.92
CA ALA A 176 13.18 -11.96 17.23
C ALA A 176 14.04 -11.38 16.10
N LYS A 177 15.03 -10.57 16.48
CA LYS A 177 15.98 -9.97 15.54
C LYS A 177 17.02 -11.01 15.17
N LYS A 178 17.18 -11.25 13.87
CA LYS A 178 18.16 -12.19 13.31
C LYS A 178 18.97 -11.51 12.23
N LEU A 179 20.17 -12.01 11.98
CA LEU A 179 21.01 -11.56 10.87
C LEU A 179 20.82 -12.46 9.66
N ALA A 180 21.02 -11.90 8.48
CA ALA A 180 21.14 -12.63 7.22
C ALA A 180 22.31 -12.03 6.45
N THR A 181 23.22 -12.89 6.00
CA THR A 181 24.34 -12.51 5.14
C THR A 181 24.11 -13.08 3.76
N VAL A 182 24.26 -12.24 2.74
CA VAL A 182 24.10 -12.61 1.32
C VAL A 182 25.24 -12.02 0.50
N ALA A 183 25.50 -12.57 -0.68
CA ALA A 183 26.40 -11.94 -1.64
C ALA A 183 25.89 -10.55 -2.04
N GLY A 184 26.79 -9.59 -2.25
CA GLY A 184 26.43 -8.20 -2.58
C GLY A 184 25.59 -8.11 -3.85
N GLY A 185 25.92 -8.89 -4.88
CA GLY A 185 25.12 -8.96 -6.11
C GLY A 185 23.69 -9.48 -5.88
N ASP A 186 23.51 -10.45 -4.97
CA ASP A 186 22.18 -10.95 -4.62
C ASP A 186 21.39 -9.94 -3.78
N PHE A 187 22.07 -9.19 -2.89
CA PHE A 187 21.45 -8.07 -2.19
C PHE A 187 20.89 -7.03 -3.15
N VAL A 188 21.68 -6.62 -4.17
CA VAL A 188 21.23 -5.68 -5.20
C VAL A 188 20.04 -6.25 -5.99
N ARG A 189 20.09 -7.53 -6.40
CA ARG A 189 18.96 -8.19 -7.09
C ARG A 189 17.71 -8.29 -6.22
N MET A 190 17.86 -8.50 -4.92
CA MET A 190 16.74 -8.50 -3.97
C MET A 190 16.14 -7.11 -3.86
N PHE A 191 16.98 -6.09 -3.68
CA PHE A 191 16.54 -4.69 -3.61
C PHE A 191 15.83 -4.22 -4.88
N ALA A 192 16.39 -4.53 -6.06
CA ALA A 192 15.86 -4.11 -7.36
C ALA A 192 14.43 -4.61 -7.63
N GLN A 193 14.02 -5.75 -7.05
CA GLN A 193 12.65 -6.26 -7.14
C GLN A 193 11.59 -5.36 -6.48
N HIS A 194 12.02 -4.36 -5.74
CA HIS A 194 11.14 -3.45 -5.00
C HIS A 194 11.04 -2.07 -5.64
N VAL A 195 11.81 -1.83 -6.69
CA VAL A 195 11.68 -0.65 -7.55
C VAL A 195 10.36 -0.81 -8.30
N LEU A 196 9.50 0.20 -8.20
CA LEU A 196 8.19 0.17 -8.84
C LEU A 196 8.32 0.52 -10.33
N PRO A 197 7.40 0.04 -11.19
CA PRO A 197 7.35 0.49 -12.57
C PRO A 197 7.28 2.02 -12.67
N ALA A 198 7.87 2.59 -13.71
CA ALA A 198 7.84 4.04 -13.95
C ALA A 198 6.41 4.58 -13.93
N GLY A 199 6.22 5.74 -13.29
CA GLY A 199 4.92 6.39 -13.11
C GLY A 199 3.92 5.64 -12.23
N PHE A 200 4.31 4.54 -11.57
CA PHE A 200 3.37 3.76 -10.77
C PHE A 200 3.00 4.48 -9.46
N ARG A 201 1.71 4.81 -9.32
CA ARG A 201 1.18 5.43 -8.10
C ARG A 201 1.16 4.46 -6.92
N ARG A 202 2.17 4.59 -6.05
CA ARG A 202 2.35 3.84 -4.80
C ARG A 202 1.30 4.13 -3.73
N ILE A 203 0.79 5.37 -3.67
CA ILE A 203 -0.25 5.80 -2.71
C ILE A 203 -1.53 6.12 -3.48
N ARG A 204 -2.68 5.63 -2.98
CA ARG A 204 -3.99 5.86 -3.61
C ARG A 204 -5.06 6.14 -2.59
N TYR A 205 -5.89 7.15 -2.87
CA TYR A 205 -6.98 7.61 -2.01
C TYR A 205 -8.33 7.10 -2.49
N TYR A 206 -9.22 6.76 -1.56
CA TYR A 206 -10.50 6.15 -1.85
C TYR A 206 -11.63 6.69 -0.97
N GLY A 207 -12.85 6.55 -1.48
CA GLY A 207 -14.05 6.99 -0.78
C GLY A 207 -14.08 8.51 -0.66
N PHE A 208 -14.43 9.04 0.51
CA PHE A 208 -14.45 10.48 0.71
C PHE A 208 -13.05 11.11 0.90
N TRP A 209 -11.97 10.32 0.98
CA TRP A 209 -10.61 10.85 0.88
C TRP A 209 -10.17 11.11 -0.56
N ASN A 210 -10.99 10.78 -1.56
CA ASN A 210 -10.80 11.31 -2.90
C ASN A 210 -11.06 12.84 -2.88
N PRO A 211 -10.25 13.67 -3.57
CA PRO A 211 -10.42 15.12 -3.60
C PRO A 211 -11.87 15.59 -3.73
N LYS A 212 -12.63 15.01 -4.67
CA LYS A 212 -14.03 15.40 -4.94
C LYS A 212 -15.01 15.12 -3.78
N GLY A 213 -14.67 14.20 -2.89
CA GLY A 213 -15.50 13.83 -1.73
C GLY A 213 -15.03 14.42 -0.41
N LEU A 214 -13.85 15.06 -0.41
CA LEU A 214 -13.19 15.50 0.80
C LEU A 214 -13.89 16.72 1.41
N ASP A 215 -14.31 17.66 0.59
CA ASP A 215 -14.98 18.89 1.04
C ASP A 215 -16.33 18.58 1.69
N GLN A 216 -17.10 17.67 1.09
CA GLN A 216 -18.35 17.20 1.67
C GLN A 216 -18.12 16.54 3.04
N ALA A 217 -17.12 15.66 3.15
CA ALA A 217 -16.80 15.03 4.42
C ALA A 217 -16.36 16.05 5.47
N ARG A 218 -15.51 17.03 5.10
CA ARG A 218 -15.05 18.10 6.00
C ARG A 218 -16.22 18.90 6.57
N GLN A 219 -17.18 19.31 5.72
CA GLN A 219 -18.36 20.06 6.16
C GLN A 219 -19.20 19.26 7.16
N SER A 220 -19.50 18.00 6.83
CA SER A 220 -20.29 17.12 7.71
C SER A 220 -19.61 16.85 9.05
N ILE A 221 -18.29 16.61 9.05
CA ILE A 221 -17.50 16.34 10.26
C ILE A 221 -17.41 17.59 11.14
N LYS A 222 -17.18 18.77 10.53
CA LYS A 222 -17.10 20.05 11.24
C LYS A 222 -18.42 20.39 11.94
N GLN A 223 -19.55 20.16 11.27
CA GLN A 223 -20.88 20.35 11.86
C GLN A 223 -21.15 19.45 13.06
N GLN A 224 -20.49 18.29 13.13
CA GLN A 224 -20.62 17.33 14.23
C GLN A 224 -19.56 17.48 15.34
N GLY A 225 -18.67 18.47 15.24
CA GLY A 225 -17.66 18.75 16.27
C GLY A 225 -16.58 17.67 16.42
N LEU A 226 -16.33 16.87 15.37
CA LEU A 226 -15.41 15.73 15.43
C LEU A 226 -13.97 16.14 15.10
N ALA A 227 -13.01 15.64 15.89
CA ALA A 227 -11.56 15.87 15.73
C ALA A 227 -10.93 15.21 14.47
N LEU A 228 -11.75 14.65 13.57
CA LEU A 228 -11.28 13.98 12.35
C LEU A 228 -10.65 14.96 11.34
N VAL A 229 -11.00 16.24 11.42
CA VAL A 229 -10.45 17.31 10.57
C VAL A 229 -8.93 17.40 10.74
N ASP A 230 -8.43 17.32 11.98
CA ASP A 230 -6.99 17.43 12.26
C ASP A 230 -6.20 16.20 11.77
N MET A 231 -6.82 15.02 11.83
CA MET A 231 -6.25 13.79 11.27
C MET A 231 -6.11 13.87 9.74
N VAL A 232 -7.12 14.41 9.06
CA VAL A 232 -7.09 14.63 7.60
C VAL A 232 -6.03 15.65 7.22
N LYS A 233 -5.91 16.76 7.96
CA LYS A 233 -4.86 17.77 7.75
C LYS A 233 -3.46 17.18 7.91
N ALA A 234 -3.23 16.43 8.99
CA ALA A 234 -1.94 15.81 9.26
C ALA A 234 -1.57 14.76 8.19
N LEU A 235 -2.55 14.02 7.67
CA LEU A 235 -2.35 13.09 6.56
C LEU A 235 -1.96 13.76 5.25
N LEU A 236 -2.59 14.88 4.93
CA LEU A 236 -2.26 15.68 3.75
C LEU A 236 -0.87 16.33 3.89
N ALA A 237 -0.52 16.81 5.08
CA ALA A 237 0.81 17.35 5.37
C ALA A 237 1.91 16.28 5.18
N VAL A 238 1.64 15.02 5.50
CA VAL A 238 2.59 13.92 5.22
C VAL A 238 2.68 13.63 3.72
N ALA A 239 1.55 13.63 3.00
CA ALA A 239 1.55 13.48 1.56
C ALA A 239 2.39 14.57 0.86
N ALA A 240 2.27 15.82 1.30
CA ALA A 240 3.08 16.94 0.81
C ALA A 240 4.57 16.80 1.18
N ASN A 241 4.90 16.36 2.39
CA ASN A 241 6.29 16.12 2.81
C ASN A 241 6.96 14.95 2.07
N ILE A 242 6.17 13.96 1.62
CA ILE A 242 6.65 12.90 0.73
C ILE A 242 7.07 13.49 -0.61
N GLU A 243 6.34 14.45 -1.18
CA GLU A 243 6.72 15.12 -2.43
C GLU A 243 8.00 15.95 -2.29
N LEU A 244 8.11 16.75 -1.22
CA LEU A 244 9.24 17.66 -0.99
C LEU A 244 10.59 16.95 -0.84
N ARG A 245 10.64 15.74 -0.27
CA ARG A 245 11.89 14.96 -0.13
C ARG A 245 12.21 14.04 -1.29
N HIS A 246 11.29 13.89 -2.25
CA HIS A 246 11.51 13.10 -3.46
C HIS A 246 11.97 13.96 -4.66
N GLN A 247 12.18 15.28 -4.46
CA GLN A 247 12.61 16.18 -5.52
C GLN A 247 14.11 16.26 -5.79
N GLU A 248 15.00 15.61 -5.01
CA GLU A 248 16.43 15.71 -5.29
C GLU A 248 17.19 14.38 -5.20
N HIS A 249 18.10 14.24 -6.17
CA HIS A 249 19.14 13.21 -6.37
C HIS A 249 18.74 11.96 -7.17
N GLY A 250 18.86 12.08 -8.49
CA GLY A 250 19.16 10.93 -9.34
C GLY A 250 20.54 10.37 -8.97
N VAL A 251 20.59 9.11 -8.54
CA VAL A 251 21.86 8.42 -8.29
C VAL A 251 22.48 8.08 -9.64
N ARG A 252 23.67 8.60 -9.94
CA ARG A 252 24.41 8.24 -11.15
C ARG A 252 25.30 7.02 -10.88
N CYS A 253 25.37 6.11 -11.83
CA CYS A 253 26.28 4.97 -11.78
C CYS A 253 27.73 5.48 -11.78
N PRO A 254 28.57 5.15 -10.78
CA PRO A 254 29.96 5.60 -10.74
C PRO A 254 30.84 4.95 -11.83
N SER A 255 30.35 3.90 -12.50
CA SER A 255 31.09 3.23 -13.58
C SER A 255 30.79 3.76 -14.98
N CYS A 256 29.59 4.30 -15.24
CA CYS A 256 29.21 4.76 -16.58
C CYS A 256 28.58 6.16 -16.62
N GLY A 257 28.30 6.79 -15.48
CA GLY A 257 27.72 8.14 -15.41
C GLY A 257 26.22 8.21 -15.69
N ASP A 258 25.60 7.12 -16.13
CA ASP A 258 24.17 7.04 -16.40
C ASP A 258 23.33 7.14 -15.13
N LEU A 259 22.11 7.68 -15.26
CA LEU A 259 21.10 7.68 -14.20
C LEU A 259 20.73 6.25 -13.84
N ALA A 260 21.05 5.80 -12.62
CA ALA A 260 20.74 4.46 -12.14
C ALA A 260 19.24 4.30 -11.83
N PHE A 261 18.54 5.40 -11.50
CA PHE A 261 17.11 5.41 -11.20
C PHE A 261 16.49 6.77 -11.56
N GLU A 262 15.49 6.77 -12.45
CA GLU A 262 14.51 7.85 -12.59
C GLU A 262 13.25 7.48 -11.82
N ALA A 263 12.92 8.24 -10.78
CA ALA A 263 11.64 8.13 -10.11
C ALA A 263 10.72 9.25 -10.63
N GLU A 264 10.01 9.00 -11.74
CA GLU A 264 8.95 9.91 -12.17
C GLU A 264 7.77 9.86 -11.18
N THR A 265 7.43 11.00 -10.58
CA THR A 265 6.30 11.17 -9.67
C THR A 265 5.22 12.08 -10.29
N PRO A 266 3.94 11.66 -10.28
CA PRO A 266 2.83 12.56 -10.62
C PRO A 266 2.57 13.55 -9.47
N SER A 267 2.40 14.84 -9.79
CA SER A 267 2.22 15.93 -8.83
C SER A 267 0.79 16.00 -8.25
N PHE A 268 0.68 16.24 -6.93
CA PHE A 268 -0.58 16.49 -6.21
C PHE A 268 -0.96 17.98 -6.10
N HIS A 269 -0.40 18.87 -6.93
CA HIS A 269 -0.59 20.33 -6.83
C HIS A 269 -2.07 20.77 -6.70
N SER A 270 -3.01 20.08 -7.33
CA SER A 270 -4.45 20.41 -7.24
C SER A 270 -5.10 20.24 -5.85
N LEU A 271 -4.42 19.65 -4.87
CA LEU A 271 -4.97 19.35 -3.54
C LEU A 271 -4.49 20.34 -2.46
N LEU A 272 -3.38 21.04 -2.70
CA LEU A 272 -2.84 22.08 -1.80
C LEU A 272 -3.55 23.42 -2.01
N ASP A 273 -3.95 23.75 -3.24
CA ASP A 273 -4.75 24.95 -3.54
C ASP A 273 -6.12 24.98 -2.81
N LEU A 274 -6.62 23.81 -2.40
CA LEU A 274 -7.84 23.64 -1.59
C LEU A 274 -7.63 23.89 -0.09
N LEU A 275 -6.38 24.08 0.36
CA LEU A 275 -6.01 24.38 1.74
C LEU A 275 -5.66 25.85 1.94
N ASP A 276 -5.13 26.52 0.92
CA ASP A 276 -4.67 27.91 1.01
C ASP A 276 -5.79 28.94 0.78
N SER A 277 -7.03 28.50 0.54
CA SER A 277 -8.21 29.38 0.42
C SER A 277 -9.06 29.46 1.70
N SER A 278 -8.48 29.25 2.89
CA SER A 278 -9.14 29.47 4.18
C SER A 278 -8.41 30.48 5.05
#